data_AF-A0A943NDT0-F1
#
_entry.id   AF-A0A943NDT0-F1
#
_cell.length_a   1.000
_cell.length_b   1.000
_cell.length_c   1.000
_cell.angle_alpha   90.00
_cell.angle_beta   90.00
_cell.angle_gamma   90.00
#
_symmetry.space_group_name_H-M   'P 1'
#
loop_
_entity.id
_entity.type
_entity.pdbx_description
1 polymer ?
#
loop_
_entity_poly.entity_id
_entity_poly.type
_entity_poly.pdbx_seq_one_letter_code
_entity_poly.pdbx_strand_id
1 'polypeptide(L)'
;MCPKAEGIRKLVRSMSPRLIVTDEIGTREEADALLDAKNCGAIAIASAHAASVEDALRREHIRALMEGGCFTHAAIITRRADGARNIAIEKLAL
;
A
#
# COMPACT_ATOMS: atom_id res chain seq x y z
N MET A 1 -1.22 -11.53 -19.28
CA MET A 1 -0.90 -11.33 -17.85
C MET A 1 -2.14 -10.79 -17.15
N CYS A 2 -2.49 -11.30 -15.97
CA CYS A 2 -3.64 -10.81 -15.20
C CYS A 2 -3.33 -9.41 -14.63
N PRO A 3 -4.20 -8.40 -14.78
CA PRO A 3 -4.05 -7.12 -14.10
C PRO A 3 -3.99 -7.29 -12.58
N LYS A 4 -3.12 -6.52 -11.90
CA LYS A 4 -2.88 -6.67 -10.45
C LYS A 4 -4.17 -6.56 -9.62
N ALA A 5 -5.03 -5.58 -9.94
CA ALA A 5 -6.32 -5.39 -9.28
C ALA A 5 -7.26 -6.61 -9.43
N GLU A 6 -7.27 -7.25 -10.59
CA GLU A 6 -8.03 -8.49 -10.82
C GLU A 6 -7.42 -9.65 -10.01
N GLY A 7 -6.10 -9.74 -9.97
CA GLY A 7 -5.36 -10.73 -9.18
C GLY A 7 -5.71 -10.65 -7.69
N ILE A 8 -5.68 -9.45 -7.11
CA ILE A 8 -6.05 -9.19 -5.71
C ILE A 8 -7.47 -9.66 -5.43
N ARG A 9 -8.44 -9.28 -6.28
CA ARG A 9 -9.85 -9.67 -6.11
C ARG A 9 -10.05 -11.18 -6.20
N LYS A 10 -9.37 -11.87 -7.12
CA LYS A 10 -9.43 -13.35 -7.20
C LYS A 10 -8.83 -14.01 -5.96
N LEU A 11 -7.69 -13.51 -5.49
CA LEU A 11 -7.03 -13.99 -4.27
C LEU A 11 -7.97 -13.93 -3.06
N VAL A 12 -8.61 -12.78 -2.84
CA VAL A 12 -9.55 -12.57 -1.73
C VAL A 12 -10.69 -13.60 -1.77
N ARG A 13 -11.29 -13.82 -2.95
CA ARG A 13 -12.45 -14.70 -3.10
C ARG A 13 -12.12 -16.19 -3.05
N SER A 14 -10.95 -16.58 -3.53
CA SER A 14 -10.60 -18.00 -3.71
C SER A 14 -9.75 -18.57 -2.58
N MET A 15 -9.04 -17.73 -1.83
CA MET A 15 -8.00 -18.20 -0.89
C MET A 15 -8.14 -17.64 0.52
N SER A 16 -9.09 -16.71 0.77
CA SER A 16 -9.27 -16.05 2.07
C SER A 16 -7.95 -15.63 2.73
N PRO A 17 -7.10 -14.85 2.03
CA PRO A 17 -5.75 -14.55 2.47
C PRO A 17 -5.77 -13.70 3.74
N ARG A 18 -4.86 -13.99 4.66
CA ARG A 18 -4.60 -13.14 5.83
C ARG A 18 -3.72 -11.94 5.50
N LEU A 19 -2.84 -12.09 4.50
CA LEU A 19 -1.86 -11.10 4.09
C LEU A 19 -1.76 -11.07 2.56
N ILE A 20 -1.77 -9.88 1.98
CA ILE A 20 -1.51 -9.62 0.57
C ILE A 20 -0.27 -8.74 0.48
N VAL A 21 0.71 -9.17 -0.31
CA VAL A 21 1.94 -8.41 -0.55
C VAL A 21 2.02 -8.09 -2.03
N THR A 22 2.20 -6.81 -2.35
CA THR A 22 2.44 -6.33 -3.71
C THR A 22 3.74 -5.56 -3.78
N ASP A 23 4.26 -5.38 -4.99
CA ASP A 23 5.43 -4.54 -5.26
C ASP A 23 5.11 -3.07 -5.01
N GLU A 24 4.37 -2.43 -5.90
CA GLU A 24 4.03 -1.00 -5.90
C GLU A 24 2.54 -0.80 -6.08
N ILE A 25 1.99 0.27 -5.52
CA ILE A 25 0.62 0.72 -5.81
C ILE A 25 0.67 1.76 -6.91
N GLY A 26 0.02 1.48 -8.04
CA GLY A 26 0.12 2.29 -9.25
C GLY A 26 -1.18 2.93 -9.72
N THR A 27 -2.35 2.37 -9.37
CA THR A 27 -3.64 2.86 -9.92
C THR A 27 -4.75 2.91 -8.88
N ARG A 28 -5.84 3.60 -9.24
CA ARG A 28 -7.06 3.66 -8.44
C ARG A 28 -7.72 2.28 -8.30
N GLU A 29 -7.74 1.48 -9.36
CA GLU A 29 -8.32 0.14 -9.35
C GLU A 29 -7.56 -0.82 -8.42
N GLU A 30 -6.24 -0.67 -8.33
CA GLU A 30 -5.41 -1.40 -7.36
C GLU A 30 -5.75 -0.99 -5.92
N ALA A 31 -5.91 0.32 -5.68
CA ALA A 31 -6.32 0.85 -4.38
C ALA A 31 -7.71 0.33 -3.96
N ASP A 32 -8.69 0.39 -4.86
CA ASP A 32 -10.04 -0.10 -4.58
C ASP A 32 -10.02 -1.62 -4.29
N ALA A 33 -9.21 -2.41 -5.01
CA ALA A 33 -9.06 -3.85 -4.74
C ALA A 33 -8.43 -4.15 -3.37
N LEU A 34 -7.49 -3.33 -2.91
CA LEU A 34 -6.88 -3.45 -1.58
C LEU A 34 -7.85 -3.01 -0.47
N LEU A 35 -8.68 -1.99 -0.71
CA LEU A 35 -9.75 -1.59 0.21
C LEU A 35 -10.80 -2.70 0.37
N ASP A 36 -11.21 -3.34 -0.73
CA ASP A 36 -12.09 -4.51 -0.69
C ASP A 36 -11.45 -5.65 0.13
N ALA A 37 -10.17 -5.94 -0.13
CA ALA A 37 -9.43 -6.97 0.60
C ALA A 37 -9.37 -6.69 2.11
N LYS A 38 -9.13 -5.43 2.50
CA LYS A 38 -9.16 -4.99 3.90
C LYS A 38 -10.52 -5.18 4.53
N ASN A 39 -11.61 -4.90 3.82
CA ASN A 39 -12.96 -5.13 4.32
C ASN A 39 -13.28 -6.62 4.52
N CYS A 40 -12.57 -7.52 3.83
CA CYS A 40 -12.60 -8.96 4.06
C CYS A 40 -11.63 -9.44 5.16
N GLY A 41 -10.95 -8.53 5.87
CA GLY A 41 -10.03 -8.85 6.96
C GLY A 41 -8.60 -9.17 6.53
N ALA A 42 -8.24 -8.98 5.27
CA ALA A 42 -6.86 -9.15 4.81
C ALA A 42 -6.01 -7.91 5.12
N ILE A 43 -4.76 -8.11 5.53
CA ILE A 43 -3.77 -7.04 5.70
C ILE A 43 -2.99 -6.88 4.40
N ALA A 44 -2.63 -5.64 4.03
CA ALA A 44 -1.83 -5.35 2.84
C ALA A 44 -0.41 -4.84 3.20
N ILE A 45 0.58 -5.27 2.42
CA ILE A 45 1.93 -4.67 2.38
C ILE A 45 2.22 -4.31 0.92
N ALA A 46 2.58 -3.06 0.68
CA ALA A 46 2.94 -2.55 -0.64
C ALA A 46 3.94 -1.40 -0.50
N SER A 47 4.63 -1.07 -1.58
CA SER A 47 5.49 0.11 -1.65
C SER A 47 4.86 1.23 -2.49
N ALA A 48 5.33 2.45 -2.28
CA ALA A 48 5.00 3.60 -3.10
C ALA A 48 6.21 4.54 -3.12
N HIS A 49 6.60 5.00 -4.31
CA HIS A 49 7.64 6.02 -4.43
C HIS A 49 7.06 7.38 -4.07
N ALA A 50 7.71 8.10 -3.16
CA ALA A 50 7.38 9.47 -2.80
C ALA A 50 8.60 10.15 -2.17
N ALA A 51 8.66 11.47 -2.23
CA ALA A 51 9.68 12.24 -1.50
C ALA A 51 9.40 12.30 0.02
N SER A 52 8.12 12.22 0.40
CA SER A 52 7.64 12.20 1.79
C SER A 52 6.25 11.56 1.88
N VAL A 53 5.74 11.37 3.10
CA VAL A 53 4.36 10.87 3.32
C VAL A 53 3.33 11.88 2.79
N GLU A 54 3.56 13.17 2.98
CA GLU A 54 2.70 14.24 2.48
C GLU A 54 2.64 14.24 0.94
N ASP A 55 3.78 14.01 0.29
CA ASP A 55 3.84 13.85 -1.17
C ASP A 55 3.07 12.60 -1.63
N ALA A 56 3.19 11.50 -0.89
CA ALA A 56 2.41 10.30 -1.17
C ALA A 56 0.90 10.56 -1.08
N LEU A 57 0.45 11.31 -0.07
CA LEU A 57 -0.95 11.70 0.16
C LEU A 57 -1.53 12.65 -0.90
N ARG A 58 -0.70 13.27 -1.75
CA ARG A 58 -1.19 14.04 -2.90
C ARG A 58 -1.80 13.15 -3.98
N ARG A 59 -1.40 11.88 -4.05
CA ARG A 59 -1.98 10.89 -4.96
C ARG A 59 -3.29 10.37 -4.37
N GLU A 60 -4.39 10.63 -5.07
CA GLU A 60 -5.74 10.29 -4.60
C GLU A 60 -5.88 8.81 -4.21
N HIS A 61 -5.33 7.90 -5.00
CA HIS A 61 -5.40 6.46 -4.73
C HIS A 61 -4.64 6.06 -3.44
N ILE A 62 -3.49 6.68 -3.15
CA ILE A 62 -2.76 6.45 -1.90
C ILE A 62 -3.50 7.06 -0.72
N ARG A 63 -4.03 8.28 -0.88
CA ARG A 63 -4.83 8.93 0.16
C ARG A 63 -6.03 8.07 0.55
N ALA A 64 -6.79 7.56 -0.44
CA ALA A 64 -7.93 6.69 -0.19
C ALA A 64 -7.56 5.43 0.62
N LEU A 65 -6.38 4.84 0.35
CA LEU A 65 -5.90 3.68 1.09
C LEU A 65 -5.53 4.00 2.53
N MET A 66 -4.90 5.15 2.76
CA MET A 66 -4.53 5.58 4.09
C MET A 66 -5.80 5.95 4.89
N GLU A 67 -6.69 6.79 4.34
CA GLU A 67 -7.95 7.21 4.98
C GLU A 67 -8.90 6.02 5.24
N GLY A 68 -8.92 5.04 4.34
CA GLY A 68 -9.68 3.79 4.50
C GLY A 68 -9.10 2.82 5.55
N GLY A 69 -7.95 3.18 6.15
CA GLY A 69 -7.25 2.38 7.15
C GLY A 69 -6.64 1.10 6.57
N CYS A 70 -6.38 1.04 5.26
CA CYS A 70 -5.70 -0.09 4.63
C CYS A 70 -4.22 -0.14 5.06
N PHE A 71 -3.59 1.05 5.20
CA PHE A 71 -2.25 1.19 5.75
C PHE A 71 -2.28 2.01 7.04
N THR A 72 -1.75 1.43 8.11
CA THR A 72 -1.65 2.07 9.44
C THR A 72 -0.22 2.41 9.83
N HIS A 73 0.76 1.87 9.10
CA HIS A 73 2.18 2.08 9.32
C HIS A 73 2.88 2.25 7.98
N ALA A 74 3.95 3.04 7.95
CA ALA A 74 4.84 3.17 6.81
C ALA A 74 6.29 2.99 7.22
N ALA A 75 7.06 2.30 6.39
CA ALA A 75 8.51 2.31 6.45
C ALA A 75 9.03 3.37 5.46
N ILE A 76 9.56 4.47 5.98
CA ILE A 76 10.11 5.57 5.20
C ILE A 76 11.58 5.28 4.93
N ILE A 77 11.93 5.14 3.65
CA ILE A 77 13.28 4.80 3.21
C ILE A 77 13.91 6.02 2.55
N THR A 78 14.97 6.56 3.15
CA THR A 78 15.73 7.70 2.59
C THR A 78 17.15 7.30 2.21
N ARG A 79 17.70 7.95 1.16
CA ARG A 79 19.11 7.77 0.77
C ARG A 79 19.98 8.76 1.52
N ARG A 80 21.07 8.28 2.11
CA ARG A 80 22.11 9.11 2.72
C ARG A 80 23.15 9.53 1.69
N ALA A 81 23.92 10.57 2.01
CA ALA A 81 25.01 11.06 1.16
C ALA A 81 26.12 10.02 0.95
N ASP A 82 26.36 9.15 1.93
CA ASP A 82 27.32 8.04 1.89
C ASP A 82 26.83 6.82 1.08
N GLY A 83 25.63 6.89 0.47
CA GLY A 83 25.03 5.82 -0.30
C GLY A 83 24.23 4.81 0.52
N ALA A 84 24.32 4.83 1.86
CA ALA A 84 23.52 3.97 2.73
C ALA A 84 22.04 4.42 2.78
N ARG A 85 21.18 3.56 3.33
CA ARG A 85 19.75 3.83 3.51
C ARG A 85 19.44 4.03 4.99
N ASN A 86 18.64 5.06 5.30
CA ASN A 86 17.95 5.13 6.58
C ASN A 86 16.54 4.55 6.39
N ILE A 87 16.06 3.81 7.39
CA ILE A 87 14.70 3.29 7.44
C ILE A 87 14.09 3.75 8.77
N ALA A 88 12.99 4.49 8.70
CA ALA A 88 12.18 4.87 9.85
C ALA A 88 10.80 4.21 9.73
N ILE A 89 10.28 3.65 10.81
CA ILE A 89 8.92 3.11 10.84
C ILE A 89 8.06 4.10 11.62
N GLU A 90 7.00 4.56 10.99
CA GLU A 90 6.07 5.52 11.58
C GLU A 90 4.65 4.96 11.54
N LYS A 91 3.91 5.18 12.62
CA LYS A 91 2.48 4.96 12.64
C LYS A 91 1.83 6.12 11.89
N LEU A 92 1.02 5.79 10.90
CA LEU A 92 0.30 6.77 10.10
C LEU A 92 -0.86 7.30 10.94
N ALA A 93 -0.80 8.58 11.29
CA ALA A 93 -1.91 9.32 11.86
C ALA A 93 -2.56 10.11 10.72
N LEU A 94 -3.85 9.89 10.50
CA LEU A 94 -4.70 10.66 9.60
C LEU A 94 -5.77 11.38 10.41
#